data_AF-A0A975SPA6-F1
#
_entry.id   AF-A0A975SPA6-F1
#
_cell.length_a   1.000
_cell.length_b   1.000
_cell.length_c   1.000
_cell.angle_alpha   90.00
_cell.angle_beta   90.00
_cell.angle_gamma   90.00
#
_symmetry.space_group_name_H-M   'P 1'
#
loop_
_entity.id
_entity.type
_entity.pdbx_description
1 polymer ?
#
loop_
_entity_poly.entity_id
_entity_poly.type
_entity_poly.pdbx_seq_one_letter_code
_entity_poly.pdbx_strand_id
1 'polypeptide(L)'
;MKDTDMHPYDGGDYRYNSSDADREKATRIIKNVLGFNPEPNGLDYSLNFYSGGIGVDDRLAIRCKFTPSDWSLVIAKLNLKPPKKVLLNPEWGEDFAWLVSDDETPSDINGDSCNFVNAKKKAFQDTISLEHTLLFTDESNVNTWCVVWVVNGNLNYLSFDQG
;
A
#
# COMPACT_ATOMS: atom_id res chain seq x y z
N MET A 1 -36.06 -1.18 -2.45
CA MET A 1 -34.61 -1.41 -2.32
C MET A 1 -34.01 -0.09 -1.92
N LYS A 2 -33.28 -0.03 -0.80
CA LYS A 2 -32.59 1.19 -0.39
C LYS A 2 -31.39 1.38 -1.31
N ASP A 3 -31.35 2.53 -1.97
CA ASP A 3 -30.22 3.01 -2.76
C ASP A 3 -28.96 2.94 -1.91
N THR A 4 -27.94 2.28 -2.45
CA THR A 4 -26.57 2.39 -1.97
C THR A 4 -26.15 3.83 -2.24
N ASP A 5 -26.05 4.63 -1.18
CA ASP A 5 -25.57 6.00 -1.21
C ASP A 5 -24.10 6.00 -1.67
N MET A 6 -23.90 5.97 -2.99
CA MET A 6 -22.63 6.31 -3.62
C MET A 6 -22.51 7.82 -3.56
N HIS A 7 -21.91 8.35 -2.50
CA HIS A 7 -21.56 9.75 -2.44
C HIS A 7 -20.71 10.11 -3.67
N PRO A 8 -21.17 11.02 -4.55
CA PRO A 8 -20.36 11.47 -5.67
C PRO A 8 -19.21 12.31 -5.12
N TYR A 9 -17.98 11.84 -5.30
CA TYR A 9 -16.76 12.58 -4.96
C TYR A 9 -16.69 13.88 -5.79
N ASP A 10 -16.29 14.97 -5.15
CA ASP A 10 -16.54 16.37 -5.53
C ASP A 10 -15.50 16.99 -6.47
N GLY A 11 -14.67 16.19 -7.14
CA GLY A 11 -13.56 16.72 -7.94
C GLY A 11 -12.39 17.28 -7.11
N GLY A 12 -12.40 17.04 -5.79
CA GLY A 12 -11.44 17.57 -4.83
C GLY A 12 -10.19 16.71 -4.66
N ASP A 13 -9.05 17.36 -4.44
CA ASP A 13 -7.78 16.74 -4.04
C ASP A 13 -7.72 16.73 -2.51
N TYR A 14 -7.85 15.55 -1.89
CA TYR A 14 -7.78 15.40 -0.44
C TYR A 14 -6.39 14.93 -0.04
N ARG A 15 -5.67 15.78 0.70
CA ARG A 15 -4.33 15.48 1.20
C ARG A 15 -4.30 15.52 2.71
N TYR A 16 -3.81 14.45 3.32
CA TYR A 16 -3.55 14.35 4.76
C TYR A 16 -2.10 13.95 5.00
N ASN A 17 -1.39 14.71 5.81
CA ASN A 17 -0.02 14.46 6.21
C ASN A 17 0.10 14.32 7.73
N SER A 18 1.10 13.56 8.19
CA SER A 18 1.31 13.38 9.63
C SER A 18 1.61 14.69 10.39
N SER A 19 2.01 15.76 9.68
CA SER A 19 2.22 17.10 10.22
C SER A 19 0.94 17.93 10.42
N ASP A 20 -0.20 17.48 9.91
CA ASP A 20 -1.44 18.25 9.97
C ASP A 20 -2.02 18.30 11.39
N ALA A 21 -2.66 19.42 11.74
CA ALA A 21 -3.20 19.65 13.08
C ALA A 21 -4.41 18.76 13.40
N ASP A 22 -5.24 18.44 12.40
CA ASP A 22 -6.36 17.51 12.53
C ASP A 22 -5.98 16.13 11.97
N ARG A 23 -5.76 15.18 12.86
CA ARG A 23 -5.33 13.81 12.54
C ARG A 23 -6.44 12.78 12.69
N GLU A 24 -7.63 13.16 13.15
CA GLU A 24 -8.70 12.21 13.50
C GLU A 24 -9.22 11.50 12.24
N LYS A 25 -9.54 12.28 11.20
CA LYS A 25 -10.01 11.75 9.92
C LYS A 25 -8.97 10.84 9.26
N ALA A 26 -7.70 11.26 9.24
CA ALA A 26 -6.61 10.46 8.69
C ALA A 26 -6.42 9.14 9.44
N THR A 27 -6.48 9.16 10.77
CA THR A 27 -6.35 7.95 11.60
C THR A 27 -7.50 6.96 11.32
N ARG A 28 -8.73 7.45 11.13
CA ARG A 28 -9.88 6.61 10.76
C ARG A 28 -9.67 5.96 9.39
N ILE A 29 -9.17 6.71 8.42
CA ILE A 29 -8.84 6.19 7.08
C ILE A 29 -7.78 5.09 7.20
N ILE A 30 -6.68 5.37 7.90
CA ILE A 30 -5.57 4.42 8.09
C ILE A 30 -6.06 3.14 8.77
N LYS A 31 -6.90 3.25 9.80
CA LYS A 31 -7.52 2.08 10.44
C LYS A 31 -8.33 1.25 9.47
N ASN A 32 -9.10 1.91 8.60
CA ASN A 32 -9.89 1.23 7.58
C ASN A 32 -9.03 0.57 6.50
N VAL A 33 -7.85 1.12 6.19
CA VAL A 33 -6.89 0.53 5.25
C VAL A 33 -6.17 -0.66 5.88
N LEU A 34 -5.56 -0.48 7.05
CA LEU A 34 -4.71 -1.49 7.69
C LEU A 34 -5.47 -2.57 8.44
N GLY A 35 -6.70 -2.29 8.88
CA GLY A 35 -7.53 -3.23 9.66
C GLY A 35 -7.28 -3.22 11.16
N PHE A 36 -6.36 -2.39 11.64
CA PHE A 36 -6.09 -2.16 13.06
C PHE A 36 -5.89 -0.67 13.33
N ASN A 37 -5.95 -0.27 14.60
CA ASN A 37 -5.78 1.13 14.98
C ASN A 37 -4.30 1.40 15.33
N PRO A 38 -3.52 2.08 14.48
CA PRO A 38 -2.11 2.36 14.79
C PRO A 38 -1.98 3.30 15.99
N GLU A 39 -0.90 3.14 16.75
CA GLU A 39 -0.56 4.07 17.82
C GLU A 39 -0.22 5.46 17.24
N PRO A 40 -0.75 6.57 17.78
CA PRO A 40 -0.46 7.90 17.25
C PRO A 40 1.02 8.29 17.31
N ASN A 41 1.74 7.76 18.30
CA ASN A 41 3.17 7.98 18.47
C ASN A 41 3.95 7.07 17.52
N GLY A 42 4.68 7.66 16.59
CA GLY A 42 5.39 6.90 15.55
C GLY A 42 4.53 6.51 14.34
N LEU A 43 3.35 7.12 14.20
CA LEU A 43 2.53 7.06 12.99
C LEU A 43 2.90 8.21 12.05
N ASP A 44 3.51 7.87 10.91
CA ASP A 44 3.83 8.76 9.81
C ASP A 44 3.00 8.38 8.58
N TYR A 45 2.45 9.38 7.89
CA TYR A 45 1.64 9.13 6.70
C TYR A 45 1.61 10.31 5.73
N SER A 46 1.32 9.97 4.48
CA SER A 46 0.95 10.88 3.40
C SER A 46 -0.17 10.18 2.62
N LEU A 47 -1.41 10.66 2.77
CA LEU A 47 -2.58 10.14 2.08
C LEU A 47 -3.04 11.18 1.06
N ASN A 48 -2.95 10.85 -0.22
CA ASN A 48 -3.48 11.69 -1.30
C ASN A 48 -4.59 10.92 -1.98
N PHE A 49 -5.77 11.53 -2.05
CA PHE A 49 -6.91 11.00 -2.77
C PHE A 49 -7.33 11.99 -3.82
N TYR A 50 -7.44 11.53 -5.06
CA TYR A 50 -7.92 12.34 -6.16
C TYR A 50 -8.99 11.56 -6.91
N SER A 51 -10.14 12.20 -7.14
CA SER A 51 -11.18 11.66 -8.01
C SER A 51 -11.80 12.81 -8.78
N GLY A 52 -11.83 12.71 -10.11
CA GLY A 52 -12.34 13.75 -10.99
C GLY A 52 -12.73 13.22 -12.37
N GLY A 53 -13.07 14.12 -13.30
CA GLY A 53 -13.56 13.76 -14.65
C GLY A 53 -12.60 12.94 -15.54
N ILE A 54 -11.42 12.57 -15.03
CA ILE A 54 -10.40 11.75 -15.67
C ILE A 54 -10.10 10.43 -14.95
N GLY A 55 -10.80 10.14 -13.83
CA GLY A 55 -10.59 8.95 -13.00
C GLY A 55 -10.12 9.25 -11.59
N VAL A 56 -9.59 8.21 -10.93
CA VAL A 56 -9.00 8.17 -9.60
C VAL A 56 -7.46 8.21 -9.70
N ASP A 57 -6.78 8.90 -8.77
CA ASP A 57 -5.33 8.83 -8.55
C ASP A 57 -5.05 8.88 -7.03
N ASP A 58 -5.15 7.72 -6.40
CA ASP A 58 -4.94 7.58 -4.96
C ASP A 58 -3.51 7.12 -4.66
N ARG A 59 -2.84 7.82 -3.75
CA ARG A 59 -1.45 7.53 -3.34
C ARG A 59 -1.31 7.59 -1.84
N LEU A 60 -1.16 6.43 -1.22
CA LEU A 60 -1.12 6.29 0.22
C LEU A 60 0.23 5.75 0.65
N ALA A 61 0.87 6.42 1.60
CA ALA A 61 2.08 5.96 2.26
C ALA A 61 1.87 6.04 3.77
N ILE A 62 2.09 4.93 4.47
CA ILE A 62 1.91 4.83 5.92
C ILE A 62 3.13 4.12 6.51
N ARG A 63 3.57 4.57 7.68
CA ARG A 63 4.53 3.87 8.54
C ARG A 63 4.04 3.93 9.98
N CYS A 64 4.01 2.80 10.66
CA CYS A 64 3.59 2.75 12.06
C CYS A 64 4.22 1.58 12.82
N LYS A 65 4.13 1.63 14.15
CA LYS A 65 4.35 0.46 14.99
C LYS A 65 3.22 -0.55 14.78
N PHE A 66 3.55 -1.83 14.99
CA PHE A 66 2.59 -2.92 14.89
C PHE A 66 2.97 -4.02 15.89
N THR A 67 1.98 -4.80 16.29
CA THR A 67 2.14 -6.03 17.06
C THR A 67 2.02 -7.26 16.15
N PRO A 68 2.45 -8.46 16.60
CA PRO A 68 2.21 -9.69 15.84
C PRO A 68 0.73 -9.95 15.50
N SER A 69 -0.20 -9.49 16.35
CA SER A 69 -1.64 -9.58 16.09
C SER A 69 -2.06 -8.65 14.94
N ASP A 70 -1.56 -7.42 14.94
CA ASP A 70 -1.82 -6.45 13.86
C ASP A 70 -1.30 -6.96 12.50
N TRP A 71 -0.15 -7.64 12.52
CA TRP A 71 0.41 -8.28 11.32
C TRP A 71 -0.52 -9.31 10.69
N SER A 72 -1.15 -10.13 11.53
CA SER A 72 -2.08 -11.14 11.04
C SER A 72 -3.34 -10.50 10.46
N LEU A 73 -3.81 -9.40 11.06
CA LEU A 73 -4.96 -8.63 10.57
C LEU A 73 -4.69 -8.00 9.21
N VAL A 74 -3.54 -7.35 9.04
CA VAL A 74 -3.20 -6.66 7.78
C VAL A 74 -3.00 -7.66 6.63
N ILE A 75 -2.35 -8.80 6.88
CA ILE A 75 -2.20 -9.87 5.88
C ILE A 75 -3.57 -10.37 5.42
N ALA A 76 -4.46 -10.69 6.35
CA ALA A 76 -5.77 -11.23 6.02
C ALA A 76 -6.64 -10.21 5.28
N LYS A 77 -6.64 -8.96 5.75
CA LYS A 77 -7.47 -7.90 5.20
C LYS A 77 -7.07 -7.49 3.78
N LEU A 78 -5.78 -7.42 3.51
CA LEU A 78 -5.24 -7.00 2.21
C LEU A 78 -4.87 -8.19 1.32
N ASN A 79 -5.17 -9.43 1.75
CA ASN A 79 -4.83 -10.67 1.05
C ASN A 79 -3.36 -10.71 0.59
N LEU A 80 -2.44 -10.42 1.51
CA LEU A 80 -1.03 -10.21 1.20
C LEU A 80 -0.27 -11.52 0.96
N LYS A 81 0.57 -11.54 -0.07
CA LYS A 81 1.42 -12.67 -0.45
C LYS A 81 2.86 -12.24 -0.76
N PRO A 82 3.86 -13.11 -0.52
CA PRO A 82 5.23 -12.85 -0.96
C PRO A 82 5.35 -12.71 -2.48
N PRO A 83 6.32 -11.94 -3.01
CA PRO A 83 6.48 -11.72 -4.45
C PRO A 83 6.48 -13.00 -5.28
N LYS A 84 7.20 -14.04 -4.83
CA LYS A 84 7.24 -15.35 -5.48
C LYS A 84 5.86 -16.01 -5.61
N LYS A 85 4.96 -15.81 -4.65
CA LYS A 85 3.59 -16.36 -4.72
C LYS A 85 2.69 -15.56 -5.65
N VAL A 86 2.87 -14.23 -5.69
CA VAL A 86 2.13 -13.36 -6.63
C VAL A 86 2.54 -13.66 -8.07
N LEU A 87 3.85 -13.79 -8.33
CA LEU A 87 4.39 -14.15 -9.64
C LEU A 87 3.85 -15.49 -10.19
N LEU A 88 3.56 -16.45 -9.31
CA LEU A 88 3.01 -17.75 -9.70
C LEU A 88 1.49 -17.72 -9.98
N ASN A 89 0.82 -16.58 -9.78
CA ASN A 89 -0.59 -16.45 -10.07
C ASN A 89 -0.81 -16.40 -11.60
N PRO A 90 -1.61 -17.31 -12.18
CA PRO A 90 -1.82 -17.36 -13.64
C PRO A 90 -2.58 -16.16 -14.21
N GLU A 91 -3.31 -15.41 -13.37
CA GLU A 91 -4.10 -14.25 -13.82
C GLU A 91 -3.30 -12.94 -13.77
N TRP A 92 -2.38 -12.81 -12.80
CA TRP A 92 -1.74 -11.53 -12.48
C TRP A 92 -0.21 -11.59 -12.42
N GLY A 93 0.39 -12.77 -12.54
CA GLY A 93 1.82 -12.98 -12.36
C GLY A 93 2.67 -12.20 -13.36
N GLU A 94 2.23 -12.15 -14.62
CA GLU A 94 2.88 -11.40 -15.71
C GLU A 94 2.79 -9.88 -15.47
N ASP A 95 1.61 -9.37 -15.12
CA ASP A 95 1.41 -7.96 -14.78
C ASP A 95 2.24 -7.53 -13.57
N PHE A 96 2.35 -8.41 -12.57
CA PHE A 96 3.19 -8.18 -11.40
C PHE A 96 4.68 -8.16 -11.77
N ALA A 97 5.12 -9.05 -12.66
CA ALA A 97 6.49 -9.07 -13.16
C ALA A 97 6.85 -7.76 -13.87
N TRP A 98 5.98 -7.32 -14.79
CA TRP A 98 6.09 -6.03 -15.47
C TRP A 98 6.17 -4.87 -14.48
N LEU A 99 5.30 -4.85 -13.46
CA LEU A 99 5.26 -3.79 -12.45
C LEU A 99 6.61 -3.60 -11.72
N VAL A 100 7.25 -4.69 -11.30
CA VAL A 100 8.42 -4.60 -10.40
C VAL A 100 9.76 -4.68 -11.11
N SER A 101 9.81 -5.23 -12.32
CA SER A 101 11.06 -5.51 -13.04
C SER A 101 11.15 -4.94 -14.45
N ASP A 102 10.06 -4.38 -14.99
CA ASP A 102 9.94 -4.02 -16.42
C ASP A 102 10.30 -5.20 -17.36
N ASP A 103 10.10 -6.44 -16.90
CA ASP A 103 10.35 -7.72 -17.61
C ASP A 103 9.25 -8.73 -17.21
N GLU A 104 8.78 -9.54 -18.17
CA GLU A 104 7.79 -10.60 -17.95
C GLU A 104 8.38 -11.80 -17.19
N THR A 105 9.70 -11.98 -17.24
CA THR A 105 10.40 -13.17 -16.73
C THR A 105 11.60 -12.82 -15.83
N PRO A 106 11.37 -12.12 -14.70
CA PRO A 106 12.44 -11.65 -13.84
C PRO A 106 13.26 -12.81 -13.26
N SER A 107 14.59 -12.67 -13.36
CA SER A 107 15.53 -13.65 -12.80
C SER A 107 15.63 -13.58 -11.26
N ASP A 108 15.35 -12.41 -10.66
CA ASP A 108 15.30 -12.21 -9.21
C ASP A 108 14.11 -11.32 -8.78
N ILE A 109 12.91 -11.91 -8.79
CA ILE A 109 11.68 -11.20 -8.40
C ILE A 109 11.75 -10.55 -7.01
N ASN A 110 12.51 -11.12 -6.07
CA ASN A 110 12.62 -10.56 -4.72
C ASN A 110 13.51 -9.30 -4.72
N GLY A 111 14.63 -9.35 -5.43
CA GLY A 111 15.52 -8.20 -5.63
C GLY A 111 14.81 -7.06 -6.35
N ASP A 112 14.12 -7.38 -7.45
CA ASP A 112 13.37 -6.41 -8.26
C ASP A 112 12.25 -5.76 -7.44
N SER A 113 11.51 -6.56 -6.65
CA SER A 113 10.49 -6.04 -5.73
C SER A 113 11.07 -5.09 -4.67
N CYS A 114 12.26 -5.39 -4.12
CA CYS A 114 12.91 -4.49 -3.16
C CYS A 114 13.35 -3.18 -3.83
N ASN A 115 13.89 -3.26 -5.05
CA ASN A 115 14.30 -2.10 -5.84
C ASN A 115 13.10 -1.20 -6.16
N PHE A 116 12.00 -1.80 -6.62
CA PHE A 116 10.74 -1.13 -6.88
C PHE A 116 10.25 -0.35 -5.65
N VAL A 117 10.14 -1.01 -4.49
CA VAL A 117 9.67 -0.36 -3.26
C VAL A 117 10.62 0.76 -2.84
N ASN A 118 11.92 0.54 -2.86
CA ASN A 118 12.89 1.56 -2.48
C ASN A 118 12.89 2.78 -3.40
N ALA A 119 12.54 2.60 -4.68
CA ALA A 119 12.37 3.70 -5.63
C ALA A 119 11.06 4.50 -5.42
N LYS A 120 10.00 3.85 -4.94
CA LYS A 120 8.66 4.45 -4.78
C LYS A 120 8.35 4.97 -3.38
N LYS A 121 9.01 4.44 -2.35
CA LYS A 121 8.73 4.78 -0.94
C LYS A 121 8.94 6.26 -0.65
N LYS A 122 8.25 6.77 0.38
CA LYS A 122 8.50 8.11 0.91
C LYS A 122 9.75 8.15 1.79
N ALA A 123 10.30 9.34 2.01
CA ALA A 123 11.51 9.54 2.82
C ALA A 123 11.34 9.06 4.28
N PHE A 124 10.13 9.14 4.84
CA PHE A 124 9.83 8.68 6.20
C PHE A 124 9.69 7.15 6.31
N GLN A 125 9.59 6.43 5.19
CA GLN A 125 9.43 4.98 5.18
C GLN A 125 10.78 4.27 5.20
N ASP A 126 10.83 3.13 5.89
CA ASP A 126 12.07 2.39 6.07
C ASP A 126 12.53 1.73 4.76
N THR A 127 13.84 1.71 4.51
CA THR A 127 14.44 1.03 3.35
C THR A 127 14.32 -0.48 3.50
N ILE A 128 13.86 -1.14 2.43
CA ILE A 128 13.71 -2.59 2.38
C ILE A 128 15.00 -3.25 1.86
N SER A 129 15.28 -4.46 2.34
CA SER A 129 16.34 -5.34 1.84
C SER A 129 15.81 -6.77 1.75
N LEU A 130 16.58 -7.69 1.14
CA LEU A 130 16.21 -9.10 1.00
C LEU A 130 16.06 -9.87 2.32
N GLU A 131 16.56 -9.34 3.44
CA GLU A 131 16.44 -9.98 4.76
C GLU A 131 15.08 -9.75 5.43
N HIS A 132 14.31 -8.80 4.91
CA HIS A 132 13.06 -8.34 5.49
C HIS A 132 11.85 -9.01 4.83
N THR A 133 10.73 -8.98 5.54
CA THR A 133 9.45 -9.43 4.99
C THR A 133 8.84 -8.36 4.11
N LEU A 134 8.54 -8.71 2.86
CA LEU A 134 7.88 -7.89 1.85
C LEU A 134 6.73 -8.68 1.25
N LEU A 135 5.53 -8.09 1.20
CA LEU A 135 4.32 -8.72 0.67
C LEU A 135 3.54 -7.75 -0.21
N PHE A 136 2.92 -8.28 -1.26
CA PHE A 136 2.03 -7.55 -2.17
C PHE A 136 0.62 -8.12 -2.08
N THR A 137 -0.38 -7.32 -2.43
CA THR A 137 -1.73 -7.85 -2.68
C THR A 137 -1.78 -8.56 -4.03
N ASP A 138 -2.68 -9.53 -4.17
CA ASP A 138 -3.03 -10.06 -5.50
C ASP A 138 -3.58 -8.92 -6.38
N GLU A 139 -3.54 -9.06 -7.71
CA GLU A 139 -4.02 -8.04 -8.67
C GLU A 139 -3.11 -6.80 -8.80
N SER A 140 -1.98 -6.76 -8.10
CA SER A 140 -0.99 -5.68 -8.25
C SER A 140 -0.42 -5.63 -9.68
N ASN A 141 -0.70 -4.54 -10.38
CA ASN A 141 -0.24 -4.25 -11.74
C ASN A 141 0.24 -2.80 -11.85
N VAL A 142 0.56 -2.31 -13.05
CA VAL A 142 1.10 -0.95 -13.29
C VAL A 142 0.15 0.19 -12.90
N ASN A 143 -1.16 -0.04 -12.91
CA ASN A 143 -2.18 0.97 -12.62
C ASN A 143 -2.68 0.91 -11.16
N THR A 144 -2.71 -0.28 -10.57
CA THR A 144 -3.18 -0.46 -9.19
C THR A 144 -2.31 -1.46 -8.47
N TRP A 145 -1.72 -1.08 -7.34
CA TRP A 145 -0.90 -1.97 -6.52
C TRP A 145 -0.86 -1.55 -5.06
N CYS A 146 -0.63 -2.54 -4.19
CA CYS A 146 -0.44 -2.34 -2.76
C CYS A 146 0.65 -3.26 -2.24
N VAL A 147 1.55 -2.70 -1.42
CA VAL A 147 2.70 -3.39 -0.85
C VAL A 147 2.88 -3.05 0.61
N VAL A 148 3.26 -4.05 1.40
CA VAL A 148 3.52 -3.94 2.83
C VAL A 148 4.84 -4.61 3.18
N TRP A 149 5.65 -3.95 4.00
CA TRP A 149 6.90 -4.49 4.48
C TRP A 149 7.20 -4.13 5.93
N VAL A 150 8.08 -4.91 6.57
CA VAL A 150 8.43 -4.75 7.97
C VAL A 150 9.94 -4.56 8.15
N VAL A 151 10.31 -3.50 8.86
CA VAL A 151 11.71 -3.19 9.23
C VAL A 151 11.74 -2.72 10.68
N ASN A 152 12.59 -3.35 11.51
CA ASN A 152 12.85 -2.93 12.90
C ASN A 152 11.57 -2.67 13.75
N GLY A 153 10.57 -3.54 13.59
CA GLY A 153 9.30 -3.43 14.33
C GLY A 153 8.37 -2.32 13.84
N ASN A 154 8.62 -1.75 12.66
CA ASN A 154 7.69 -0.86 11.97
C ASN A 154 7.10 -1.58 10.76
N LEU A 155 5.79 -1.43 10.60
CA LEU A 155 5.08 -1.74 9.38
C LEU A 155 5.12 -0.52 8.47
N ASN A 156 5.42 -0.76 7.20
CA ASN A 156 5.34 0.22 6.14
C ASN A 156 4.31 -0.28 5.12
N TYR A 157 3.43 0.62 4.68
CA TYR A 157 2.41 0.37 3.68
C TYR A 157 2.53 1.43 2.58
N LEU A 158 2.44 1.00 1.33
CA LEU A 158 2.43 1.87 0.17
C LEU A 158 1.41 1.36 -0.84
N SER A 159 0.56 2.25 -1.34
CA SER A 159 -0.39 1.92 -2.40
C SER A 159 -0.49 3.02 -3.44
N PHE A 160 -0.89 2.59 -4.62
CA PHE A 160 -1.18 3.41 -5.78
C PHE A 160 -2.41 2.84 -6.47
N ASP A 161 -3.34 3.70 -6.86
CA ASP A 161 -4.51 3.32 -7.65
C ASP A 161 -4.83 4.40 -8.66
N GLN A 162 -4.79 4.04 -9.94
CA GLN A 162 -5.08 4.89 -11.07
C GLN A 162 -6.13 4.22 -11.95
N GLY A 163 -7.39 4.70 -11.91
CA GLY A 163 -8.54 4.06 -12.56
C GLY A 163 -9.69 4.99 -12.90
#